data_AF-A0A9J8B8C2-F1
#
_entry.id   AF-A0A9J8B8C2-F1
#
_cell.length_a   1.000
_cell.length_b   1.000
_cell.length_c   1.000
_cell.angle_alpha   90.00
_cell.angle_beta   90.00
_cell.angle_gamma   90.00
#
_symmetry.space_group_name_H-M   'P 1'
#
loop_
_entity.id
_entity.type
_entity.pdbx_description
1 polymer ?
#
loop_
_entity_poly.entity_id
_entity_poly.type
_entity_poly.pdbx_seq_one_letter_code
_entity_poly.pdbx_strand_id
1 'polypeptide(L)'
;TSLFTELIPSGNASLHIQNNHDLKMITTPQTTKTTNNSVIPAPIQSVSLETTRLSGFEEVICSSRDVYPAPRVNLFTEPASLPDSLQPLTRKMADKQGLYSVESKLKKLKGLTYICLVQSFYRSQSWRASLQQKEIFGVEGQDFIIPCVAPWNLQNFTLTWSFTKEHKSSTIYTYDSLTQQSSSVWKKVRLVTPRGRGGDGSLQLHNPLSLEHTGTYTCILSAHQTKHEVHTRVNITQSKHEVHTRVNITQSKHEVHTRVNITLKPGESM
;
A
#
# COMPACT_ATOMS: atom_id res chain seq x y z
N THR A 1 10.00 -15.36 46.31
CA THR A 1 10.42 -16.12 45.11
C THR A 1 10.69 -17.55 45.53
N SER A 2 9.86 -18.51 45.11
CA SER A 2 10.11 -19.94 45.36
C SER A 2 10.50 -20.62 44.05
N LEU A 3 11.49 -21.50 44.13
CA LEU A 3 11.93 -22.36 43.04
C LEU A 3 11.09 -23.64 43.10
N PHE A 4 10.41 -24.01 42.02
CA PHE A 4 9.86 -25.36 41.89
C PHE A 4 10.99 -26.29 41.43
N THR A 5 11.58 -27.01 42.39
CA THR A 5 12.71 -27.93 42.18
C THR A 5 12.33 -29.27 41.54
N GLU A 6 11.05 -29.51 41.24
CA GLU A 6 10.55 -30.85 40.87
C GLU A 6 10.57 -31.17 39.37
N LEU A 7 10.99 -30.25 38.49
CA LEU A 7 11.03 -30.46 37.04
C LEU A 7 12.45 -30.56 36.45
N ILE A 8 13.47 -30.62 37.30
CA ILE A 8 14.89 -30.62 36.89
C ILE A 8 15.37 -31.90 36.15
N PRO A 9 14.79 -33.11 36.31
CA PRO A 9 15.32 -34.27 35.57
C PRO A 9 14.88 -34.37 34.10
N SER A 10 13.96 -33.53 33.61
CA SER A 10 13.39 -33.65 32.25
C SER A 10 13.97 -32.68 31.21
N GLY A 11 15.00 -31.91 31.56
CA GLY A 11 15.70 -31.04 30.61
C GLY A 11 14.89 -29.83 30.11
N ASN A 12 13.83 -29.44 30.84
CA ASN A 12 13.01 -28.29 30.49
C ASN A 12 13.44 -27.06 31.31
N ALA A 13 14.10 -26.10 30.67
CA ALA A 13 14.40 -24.80 31.27
C ALA A 13 13.39 -23.77 30.75
N SER A 14 12.51 -23.30 31.63
CA SER A 14 11.54 -22.24 31.31
C SER A 14 11.90 -20.97 32.08
N LEU A 15 11.98 -19.84 31.36
CA LEU A 15 12.21 -18.52 31.93
C LEU A 15 10.87 -17.79 32.08
N HIS A 16 10.45 -17.49 33.31
CA HIS A 16 9.27 -16.68 33.59
C HIS A 16 9.71 -15.25 33.93
N ILE A 17 9.31 -14.29 33.10
CA ILE A 17 9.63 -12.87 33.27
C ILE A 17 8.50 -12.20 34.06
N GLN A 18 8.80 -11.70 35.26
CA GLN A 18 7.86 -10.89 36.04
C GLN A 18 8.47 -9.52 36.33
N ASN A 19 7.98 -8.55 35.56
CA ASN A 19 8.19 -7.11 35.66
C ASN A 19 9.60 -6.55 35.46
N ASN A 20 9.59 -5.37 34.82
CA ASN A 20 10.71 -4.60 34.31
C ASN A 20 11.74 -4.24 35.38
N HIS A 21 13.00 -4.25 34.95
CA HIS A 21 14.22 -3.79 35.63
C HIS A 21 14.86 -4.83 36.56
N ASP A 22 15.41 -5.90 35.97
CA ASP A 22 16.80 -6.35 36.19
C ASP A 22 17.01 -7.77 35.63
N LEU A 23 17.83 -7.88 34.58
CA LEU A 23 18.23 -9.16 33.99
C LEU A 23 19.36 -9.77 34.82
N LYS A 24 19.06 -10.81 35.60
CA LYS A 24 20.07 -11.62 36.28
C LYS A 24 20.09 -13.05 35.69
N MET A 25 21.09 -13.35 34.87
CA MET A 25 21.35 -14.72 34.41
C MET A 25 21.93 -15.57 35.55
N ILE A 26 21.34 -16.73 35.81
CA ILE A 26 21.92 -17.76 36.68
C ILE A 26 22.46 -18.87 35.76
N THR A 27 23.78 -19.02 35.70
CA THR A 27 24.46 -20.12 35.00
C THR A 27 24.92 -21.13 36.05
N THR A 28 24.48 -22.38 35.97
CA THR A 28 25.03 -23.48 36.79
C THR A 28 26.35 -23.97 36.17
N PRO A 29 27.39 -24.24 36.97
CA PRO A 29 28.66 -24.73 36.45
C PRO A 29 28.67 -26.26 36.43
N GLN A 30 28.54 -26.88 35.25
CA GLN A 30 28.99 -28.26 35.08
C GLN A 30 29.49 -28.55 33.66
N THR A 31 30.83 -28.52 33.55
CA THR A 31 31.68 -29.44 32.77
C THR A 31 31.18 -29.88 31.38
N THR A 32 31.32 -28.97 30.42
CA THR A 32 31.90 -29.12 29.08
C THR A 32 31.79 -27.74 28.44
N LYS A 33 32.90 -26.99 28.32
CA LYS A 33 32.89 -25.64 27.76
C LYS A 33 32.73 -25.67 26.24
N THR A 34 31.64 -26.21 25.75
CA THR A 34 30.98 -25.65 24.56
C THR A 34 30.15 -24.48 25.07
N THR A 35 30.73 -23.28 25.06
CA THR A 35 29.96 -22.05 25.12
C THR A 35 29.11 -22.02 23.85
N ASN A 36 27.96 -22.68 23.90
CA ASN A 36 26.89 -22.45 22.95
C ASN A 36 26.39 -21.04 23.23
N ASN A 37 27.09 -20.05 22.66
CA ASN A 37 26.62 -18.68 22.63
C ASN A 37 25.36 -18.68 21.78
N SER A 38 24.21 -18.89 22.41
CA SER A 38 22.90 -18.74 21.77
C SER A 38 22.75 -17.27 21.38
N VAL A 39 23.10 -16.99 20.14
CA VAL A 39 22.94 -15.67 19.53
C VAL A 39 21.44 -15.44 19.35
N ILE A 40 20.87 -14.55 20.16
CA ILE A 40 19.44 -14.21 20.09
C ILE A 40 19.21 -13.33 18.86
N PRO A 41 18.44 -13.78 17.85
CA PRO A 41 18.13 -12.96 16.69
C PRO A 41 17.19 -11.82 17.07
N ALA A 42 17.42 -10.63 16.51
CA ALA A 42 16.44 -9.55 16.52
C ALA A 42 15.59 -9.64 15.23
N PRO A 43 14.29 -9.98 15.33
CA PRO A 43 13.46 -10.26 14.17
C PRO A 43 13.14 -9.01 13.36
N ILE A 44 12.68 -9.20 12.12
CA ILE A 44 12.20 -8.09 11.29
C ILE A 44 10.84 -7.65 11.84
N GLN A 45 10.73 -6.40 12.24
CA GLN A 45 9.48 -5.84 12.76
C GLN A 45 8.64 -5.14 11.69
N SER A 46 9.30 -4.55 10.69
CA SER A 46 8.64 -3.80 9.63
C SER A 46 9.52 -3.66 8.39
N VAL A 47 8.87 -3.40 7.26
CA VAL A 47 9.50 -2.97 6.01
C VAL A 47 8.75 -1.75 5.52
N SER A 48 9.49 -0.66 5.31
CA SER A 48 8.94 0.54 4.66
C SER A 48 9.35 0.57 3.20
N LEU A 49 8.45 1.06 2.34
CA LEU A 49 8.69 1.31 0.92
C LEU A 49 8.07 2.66 0.58
N GLU A 50 8.91 3.66 0.35
CA GLU A 50 8.51 5.06 0.22
C GLU A 50 9.14 5.71 -1.01
N THR A 51 8.48 6.74 -1.55
CA THR A 51 9.06 7.58 -2.59
C THR A 51 9.62 8.86 -1.99
N THR A 52 10.85 9.21 -2.34
CA THR A 52 11.48 10.48 -1.97
C THR A 52 11.93 11.24 -3.20
N ARG A 53 12.08 12.56 -3.08
CA ARG A 53 12.64 13.40 -4.13
C ARG A 53 13.90 14.06 -3.60
N LEU A 54 15.06 13.45 -3.88
CA LEU A 54 16.36 13.99 -3.54
C LEU A 54 17.04 14.48 -4.82
N SER A 55 17.60 15.70 -4.79
CA SER A 55 18.50 16.21 -5.84
C SER A 55 17.92 16.20 -7.27
N GLY A 56 16.61 16.42 -7.42
CA GLY A 56 15.95 16.59 -8.71
C GLY A 56 15.33 15.33 -9.33
N PHE A 57 15.66 14.13 -8.83
CA PHE A 57 15.05 12.87 -9.27
C PHE A 57 14.19 12.26 -8.15
N GLU A 58 13.21 11.46 -8.56
CA GLU A 58 12.42 10.66 -7.61
C GLU A 58 13.08 9.28 -7.42
N GLU A 59 13.17 8.84 -6.17
CA GLU A 59 13.73 7.54 -5.78
C GLU A 59 12.72 6.77 -4.94
N VAL A 60 12.73 5.46 -5.08
CA VAL A 60 12.02 4.53 -4.20
C VAL A 60 13.02 3.95 -3.22
N ILE A 61 12.69 4.03 -1.94
CA ILE A 61 13.54 3.59 -0.84
C ILE A 61 12.82 2.47 -0.09
N CYS A 62 13.43 1.28 -0.08
CA CYS A 62 13.04 0.21 0.82
C CYS A 62 13.92 0.22 2.06
N SER A 63 13.34 0.16 3.26
CA SER A 63 14.12 0.13 4.50
C SER A 63 13.55 -0.80 5.58
N SER A 64 14.44 -1.28 6.46
CA SER A 64 14.13 -2.00 7.68
C SER A 64 15.22 -1.72 8.72
N ARG A 65 14.87 -1.73 10.01
CA ARG A 65 15.75 -1.30 11.12
C ARG A 65 15.75 -2.31 12.25
N ASP A 66 16.78 -2.21 13.09
CA ASP A 66 16.91 -2.94 14.34
C ASP A 66 16.86 -4.48 14.18
N VAL A 67 17.43 -4.97 13.07
CA VAL A 67 17.41 -6.41 12.69
C VAL A 67 18.76 -7.05 12.93
N TYR A 68 18.79 -8.26 13.46
CA TYR A 68 20.03 -9.02 13.61
C TYR A 68 19.83 -10.53 13.48
N PRO A 69 20.69 -11.25 12.73
CA PRO A 69 21.80 -10.77 11.90
C PRO A 69 21.34 -9.96 10.68
N ALA A 70 22.29 -9.39 9.93
CA ALA A 70 22.02 -8.58 8.75
C ALA A 70 21.04 -9.26 7.77
N PRO A 71 19.85 -8.68 7.48
CA PRO A 71 18.88 -9.30 6.61
C PRO A 71 19.29 -9.22 5.14
N ARG A 72 18.67 -10.02 4.29
CA ARG A 72 18.77 -9.96 2.83
C ARG A 72 17.67 -9.04 2.31
N VAL A 73 18.01 -8.13 1.40
CA VAL A 73 17.08 -7.14 0.85
C VAL A 73 17.13 -7.25 -0.66
N ASN A 74 15.97 -7.39 -1.29
CA ASN A 74 15.81 -7.38 -2.74
C ASN A 74 14.72 -6.35 -3.09
N LEU A 75 15.09 -5.32 -3.85
CA LEU A 75 14.17 -4.32 -4.40
C LEU A 75 14.10 -4.48 -5.92
N PHE A 76 12.91 -4.71 -6.46
CA PHE A 76 12.70 -4.95 -7.89
C PHE A 76 11.37 -4.36 -8.35
N THR A 77 11.09 -4.45 -9.66
CA THR A 77 9.86 -3.91 -10.25
C THR A 77 9.07 -4.97 -11.02
N GLU A 78 7.77 -4.72 -11.15
CA GLU A 78 6.89 -5.44 -12.04
C GLU A 78 6.21 -4.46 -13.02
N PRO A 79 6.28 -4.71 -14.35
CA PRO A 79 7.09 -5.74 -15.02
C PRO A 79 8.60 -5.55 -14.79
N ALA A 80 9.38 -6.62 -14.98
CA ALA A 80 10.84 -6.59 -14.90
C ALA A 80 11.42 -5.93 -16.17
N SER A 81 11.18 -4.63 -16.32
CA SER A 81 11.53 -3.86 -17.52
C SER A 81 12.67 -2.86 -17.29
N LEU A 82 13.45 -3.04 -16.22
CA LEU A 82 14.57 -2.15 -15.91
C LEU A 82 15.75 -2.47 -16.84
N PRO A 83 16.33 -1.47 -17.51
CA PRO A 83 17.64 -1.59 -18.14
C PRO A 83 18.68 -2.11 -17.14
N ASP A 84 19.64 -2.91 -17.58
CA ASP A 84 20.69 -3.49 -16.71
C ASP A 84 21.49 -2.44 -15.90
N SER A 85 21.51 -1.18 -16.35
CA SER A 85 22.15 -0.06 -15.66
C SER A 85 21.35 0.48 -14.46
N LEU A 86 20.09 0.10 -14.29
CA LEU A 86 19.20 0.54 -13.23
C LEU A 86 19.01 -0.56 -12.19
N GLN A 87 20.10 -0.88 -11.50
CA GLN A 87 20.11 -1.82 -10.38
C GLN A 87 19.85 -1.10 -9.05
N PRO A 88 19.18 -1.76 -8.09
CA PRO A 88 19.00 -1.22 -6.75
C PRO A 88 20.34 -1.14 -6.01
N LEU A 89 20.59 -0.01 -5.35
CA LEU A 89 21.76 0.16 -4.48
C LEU A 89 21.37 -0.16 -3.03
N THR A 90 21.88 -1.26 -2.49
CA THR A 90 21.63 -1.68 -1.10
C THR A 90 22.78 -1.30 -0.18
N ARG A 91 22.46 -0.63 0.93
CA ARG A 91 23.37 -0.33 2.04
C ARG A 91 22.88 -1.00 3.31
N LYS A 92 23.81 -1.54 4.10
CA LYS A 92 23.55 -2.10 5.43
C LYS A 92 24.52 -1.48 6.41
N MET A 93 24.01 -1.07 7.57
CA MET A 93 24.81 -0.45 8.63
C MET A 93 24.45 -1.07 9.95
N ALA A 94 25.45 -1.52 10.70
CA ALA A 94 25.27 -1.92 12.09
C ALA A 94 25.41 -0.70 13.01
N ASP A 95 24.58 -0.62 14.04
CA ASP A 95 24.75 0.32 15.15
C ASP A 95 25.81 -0.16 16.15
N LYS A 96 25.95 0.56 17.28
CA LYS A 96 26.93 0.22 18.33
C LYS A 96 26.58 -1.09 19.05
N GLN A 97 25.32 -1.51 18.99
CA GLN A 97 24.78 -2.73 19.59
C GLN A 97 24.86 -3.92 18.61
N GLY A 98 25.27 -3.68 17.36
CA GLY A 98 25.35 -4.68 16.30
C GLY A 98 24.05 -4.92 15.53
N LEU A 99 22.98 -4.15 15.81
CA LEU A 99 21.72 -4.24 15.08
C LEU A 99 21.82 -3.53 13.73
N TYR A 100 21.26 -4.14 12.70
CA TYR A 100 21.36 -3.64 11.33
C TYR A 100 20.16 -2.77 10.94
N SER A 101 20.48 -1.60 10.41
CA SER A 101 19.61 -0.83 9.52
C SER A 101 19.98 -1.10 8.08
N VAL A 102 18.99 -1.42 7.25
CA VAL A 102 19.18 -1.70 5.82
C VAL A 102 18.33 -0.76 4.98
N GLU A 103 18.89 -0.32 3.88
CA GLU A 103 18.24 0.58 2.93
C GLU A 103 18.61 0.17 1.51
N SER A 104 17.63 0.01 0.64
CA SER A 104 17.82 -0.23 -0.79
C SER A 104 17.13 0.84 -1.58
N LYS A 105 17.87 1.51 -2.47
CA LYS A 105 17.37 2.61 -3.29
C LYS A 105 17.29 2.22 -4.75
N LEU A 106 16.25 2.69 -5.44
CA LEU A 106 16.09 2.52 -6.88
C LEU A 106 15.49 3.80 -7.47
N LYS A 107 15.97 4.21 -8.64
CA LYS A 107 15.41 5.35 -9.36
C LYS A 107 13.96 5.05 -9.75
N LYS A 108 13.07 6.01 -9.52
CA LYS A 108 11.66 5.88 -9.86
C LYS A 108 11.40 6.17 -11.35
N LEU A 109 10.79 5.21 -12.02
CA LEU A 109 10.17 5.28 -13.33
C LEU A 109 8.64 5.20 -13.23
N LYS A 110 7.95 5.74 -14.24
CA LYS A 110 6.49 5.72 -14.34
C LYS A 110 5.98 4.34 -14.79
N GLY A 111 4.79 3.96 -14.31
CA GLY A 111 4.09 2.77 -14.77
C GLY A 111 4.59 1.44 -14.18
N LEU A 112 5.48 1.48 -13.20
CA LEU A 112 6.01 0.30 -12.53
C LEU A 112 5.41 0.11 -11.15
N THR A 113 5.29 -1.15 -10.74
CA THR A 113 5.05 -1.54 -9.35
C THR A 113 6.39 -1.89 -8.71
N TYR A 114 6.76 -1.19 -7.65
CA TYR A 114 7.98 -1.48 -6.89
C TYR A 114 7.67 -2.51 -5.83
N ILE A 115 8.54 -3.51 -5.68
CA ILE A 115 8.38 -4.59 -4.72
C ILE A 115 9.68 -4.73 -3.95
N CYS A 116 9.58 -4.69 -2.62
CA CYS A 116 10.69 -4.97 -1.73
C CYS A 116 10.45 -6.25 -0.93
N LEU A 117 11.48 -7.08 -0.88
CA LEU A 117 11.54 -8.31 -0.10
C LEU A 117 12.68 -8.21 0.90
N VAL A 118 12.36 -8.28 2.19
CA VAL A 118 13.35 -8.34 3.28
C VAL A 118 13.25 -9.68 3.98
N GLN A 119 14.31 -10.47 3.89
CA GLN A 119 14.39 -11.81 4.48
C GLN A 119 15.39 -11.82 5.61
N SER A 120 14.99 -12.42 6.73
CA SER A 120 15.89 -12.71 7.84
C SER A 120 17.09 -13.54 7.36
N PHE A 121 18.23 -13.44 8.06
CA PHE A 121 19.45 -14.17 7.69
C PHE A 121 19.22 -15.68 7.57
N TYR A 122 18.52 -16.26 8.55
CA TYR A 122 18.16 -17.68 8.61
C TYR A 122 16.93 -18.05 7.76
N ARG A 123 16.36 -17.09 7.02
CA ARG A 123 15.15 -17.25 6.18
C ARG A 123 13.91 -17.75 6.94
N SER A 124 13.85 -17.56 8.25
CA SER A 124 12.68 -17.91 9.08
C SER A 124 11.53 -16.90 8.96
N GLN A 125 11.84 -15.67 8.59
CA GLN A 125 10.89 -14.58 8.35
C GLN A 125 11.17 -13.88 7.01
N SER A 126 10.10 -13.47 6.33
CA SER A 126 10.15 -12.83 5.01
C SER A 126 9.07 -11.78 4.88
N TRP A 127 9.46 -10.50 4.87
CA TRP A 127 8.55 -9.38 4.73
C TRP A 127 8.50 -8.86 3.30
N ARG A 128 7.31 -8.48 2.83
CA ARG A 128 7.10 -7.97 1.48
C ARG A 128 6.32 -6.66 1.49
N ALA A 129 6.83 -5.64 0.82
CA ALA A 129 6.12 -4.39 0.59
C ALA A 129 6.02 -4.13 -0.91
N SER A 130 4.92 -3.55 -1.37
CA SER A 130 4.82 -3.05 -2.74
C SER A 130 4.19 -1.67 -2.79
N LEU A 131 4.64 -0.88 -3.76
CA LEU A 131 4.22 0.50 -3.97
C LEU A 131 4.03 0.76 -5.45
N GLN A 132 2.87 1.28 -5.81
CA GLN A 132 2.56 1.72 -7.18
C GLN A 132 2.01 3.15 -7.17
N GLN A 133 2.38 3.93 -8.17
CA GLN A 133 1.79 5.24 -8.42
C GLN A 133 1.25 5.32 -9.84
N LYS A 134 0.03 5.82 -9.98
CA LYS A 134 -0.66 5.93 -11.27
C LYS A 134 -1.53 7.17 -11.35
N GLU A 135 -1.86 7.52 -12.59
CA GLU A 135 -2.79 8.58 -12.92
C GLU A 135 -3.84 8.02 -13.88
N ILE A 136 -5.11 8.27 -13.59
CA ILE A 136 -6.24 7.79 -14.37
C ILE A 136 -7.27 8.91 -14.55
N PHE A 137 -8.04 8.82 -15.64
CA PHE A 137 -9.01 9.83 -16.02
C PHE A 137 -10.41 9.22 -16.05
N GLY A 138 -11.38 9.92 -15.46
CA GLY A 138 -12.78 9.54 -15.47
C GLY A 138 -13.66 10.63 -16.06
N VAL A 139 -14.91 10.28 -16.32
CA VAL A 139 -15.93 11.19 -16.83
C VAL A 139 -16.99 11.38 -15.76
N GLU A 140 -17.36 12.63 -15.52
CA GLU A 140 -18.43 12.98 -14.60
C GLU A 140 -19.76 12.35 -15.04
N GLY A 141 -20.54 11.83 -14.09
CA GLY A 141 -21.77 11.10 -14.43
C GLY A 141 -21.59 9.59 -14.59
N GLN A 142 -20.39 9.14 -14.99
CA GLN A 142 -20.13 7.76 -15.38
C GLN A 142 -19.42 6.98 -14.27
N ASP A 143 -19.93 5.79 -13.95
CA ASP A 143 -19.30 4.89 -12.99
C ASP A 143 -17.82 4.68 -13.31
N PHE A 144 -17.00 4.81 -12.26
CA PHE A 144 -15.56 4.85 -12.40
C PHE A 144 -14.90 3.86 -11.45
N ILE A 145 -13.92 3.10 -11.93
CA ILE A 145 -13.22 2.09 -11.14
C ILE A 145 -11.78 2.55 -10.90
N ILE A 146 -11.38 2.56 -9.63
CA ILE A 146 -10.01 2.81 -9.20
C ILE A 146 -9.39 1.44 -8.84
N PRO A 147 -8.48 0.91 -9.68
CA PRO A 147 -7.93 -0.41 -9.46
C PRO A 147 -7.01 -0.43 -8.22
N CYS A 148 -7.07 -1.49 -7.43
CA CYS A 148 -6.08 -1.77 -6.38
C CYS A 148 -6.00 -3.28 -6.20
N VAL A 149 -5.04 -3.92 -6.86
CA VAL A 149 -4.89 -5.36 -6.85
C VAL A 149 -3.48 -5.68 -6.37
N ALA A 150 -3.38 -6.40 -5.26
CA ALA A 150 -2.09 -6.86 -4.78
C ALA A 150 -1.46 -7.82 -5.82
N PRO A 151 -0.14 -7.73 -6.09
CA PRO A 151 0.52 -8.61 -7.05
C PRO A 151 0.69 -10.06 -6.54
N TRP A 152 0.13 -10.37 -5.38
CA TRP A 152 0.09 -11.70 -4.80
C TRP A 152 -1.22 -11.91 -4.06
N ASN A 153 -1.63 -13.17 -3.93
CA ASN A 153 -2.83 -13.53 -3.18
C ASN A 153 -2.67 -13.18 -1.70
N LEU A 154 -3.59 -12.36 -1.19
CA LEU A 154 -3.67 -12.00 0.22
C LEU A 154 -4.77 -12.79 0.95
N GLN A 155 -4.46 -13.21 2.17
CA GLN A 155 -5.41 -13.79 3.13
C GLN A 155 -5.30 -13.00 4.45
N ASN A 156 -6.39 -12.93 5.21
CA ASN A 156 -6.44 -12.25 6.52
C ASN A 156 -5.86 -10.83 6.46
N PHE A 157 -6.34 -10.06 5.50
CA PHE A 157 -5.91 -8.70 5.24
C PHE A 157 -6.95 -7.68 5.71
N THR A 158 -6.47 -6.46 5.94
CA THR A 158 -7.27 -5.24 6.04
C THR A 158 -7.05 -4.38 4.81
N LEU A 159 -8.11 -3.73 4.35
CA LEU A 159 -8.10 -2.77 3.26
C LEU A 159 -8.50 -1.41 3.81
N THR A 160 -7.72 -0.39 3.47
CA THR A 160 -8.02 1.01 3.77
C THR A 160 -7.92 1.82 2.50
N TRP A 161 -8.98 2.56 2.18
CA TRP A 161 -8.96 3.62 1.20
C TRP A 161 -8.99 4.98 1.88
N SER A 162 -8.09 5.84 1.45
CA SER A 162 -8.05 7.25 1.85
C SER A 162 -8.13 8.15 0.63
N PHE A 163 -8.75 9.30 0.79
CA PHE A 163 -8.86 10.33 -0.23
C PHE A 163 -8.15 11.60 0.24
N THR A 164 -7.30 12.14 -0.63
CA THR A 164 -6.55 13.37 -0.39
C THR A 164 -6.86 14.41 -1.46
N LYS A 165 -7.37 15.56 -1.02
CA LYS A 165 -7.61 16.74 -1.85
C LYS A 165 -7.19 18.00 -1.08
N GLU A 166 -6.51 18.94 -1.74
CA GLU A 166 -6.09 20.21 -1.14
C GLU A 166 -5.36 20.04 0.21
N HIS A 167 -4.44 19.06 0.27
CA HIS A 167 -3.67 18.69 1.48
C HIS A 167 -4.48 18.14 2.66
N LYS A 168 -5.79 17.92 2.51
CA LYS A 168 -6.64 17.23 3.49
C LYS A 168 -6.79 15.78 3.09
N SER A 169 -6.44 14.86 4.00
CA SER A 169 -6.57 13.41 3.82
C SER A 169 -7.61 12.85 4.78
N SER A 170 -8.50 12.00 4.30
CA SER A 170 -9.48 11.29 5.13
C SER A 170 -9.66 9.83 4.68
N THR A 171 -9.93 8.95 5.64
CA THR A 171 -10.30 7.55 5.33
C THR A 171 -11.74 7.51 4.82
N ILE A 172 -11.94 6.97 3.62
CA ILE A 172 -13.27 6.93 2.97
C ILE A 172 -13.92 5.56 3.05
N TYR A 173 -13.12 4.49 3.10
CA TYR A 173 -13.60 3.11 3.12
C TYR A 173 -12.59 2.20 3.83
N THR A 174 -13.08 1.30 4.68
CA THR A 174 -12.29 0.24 5.29
C THR A 174 -12.98 -1.11 5.16
N TYR A 175 -12.18 -2.17 5.10
CA TYR A 175 -12.67 -3.53 5.09
C TYR A 175 -11.72 -4.47 5.82
N ASP A 176 -12.26 -5.36 6.62
CA ASP A 176 -11.54 -6.41 7.33
C ASP A 176 -12.01 -7.77 6.80
N SER A 177 -11.08 -8.53 6.21
CA SER A 177 -11.41 -9.84 5.61
C SER A 177 -11.70 -10.94 6.64
N LEU A 178 -11.22 -10.81 7.88
CA LEU A 178 -11.43 -11.77 8.95
C LEU A 178 -12.84 -11.62 9.54
N THR A 179 -13.22 -10.41 9.89
CA THR A 179 -14.56 -10.12 10.44
C THR A 179 -15.62 -9.94 9.36
N GLN A 180 -15.18 -9.80 8.10
CA GLN A 180 -16.01 -9.43 6.95
C GLN A 180 -16.78 -8.12 7.12
N GLN A 181 -16.29 -7.24 7.99
CA GLN A 181 -16.89 -5.94 8.24
C GLN A 181 -16.32 -4.90 7.29
N SER A 182 -17.20 -4.06 6.75
CA SER A 182 -16.84 -2.88 5.97
C SER A 182 -17.42 -1.62 6.60
N SER A 183 -16.65 -0.53 6.59
CA SER A 183 -17.14 0.79 6.97
C SER A 183 -16.87 1.77 5.83
N SER A 184 -17.83 2.66 5.56
CA SER A 184 -17.70 3.67 4.51
C SER A 184 -18.33 4.98 4.95
N VAL A 185 -17.59 6.08 4.78
CA VAL A 185 -18.12 7.44 4.98
C VAL A 185 -18.84 7.91 3.71
N TRP A 186 -18.41 7.43 2.55
CA TRP A 186 -19.02 7.76 1.27
C TRP A 186 -20.13 6.77 0.93
N LYS A 187 -21.32 7.28 0.58
CA LYS A 187 -22.48 6.44 0.25
C LYS A 187 -22.46 5.85 -1.15
N LYS A 188 -21.70 6.46 -2.08
CA LYS A 188 -21.64 6.10 -3.50
C LYS A 188 -20.39 5.29 -3.87
N VAL A 189 -19.86 4.51 -2.93
CA VAL A 189 -18.68 3.67 -3.17
C VAL A 189 -18.92 2.23 -2.78
N ARG A 190 -18.32 1.31 -3.53
CA ARG A 190 -18.33 -0.13 -3.24
C ARG A 190 -17.06 -0.79 -3.74
N LEU A 191 -16.69 -1.93 -3.17
CA LEU A 191 -15.66 -2.78 -3.76
C LEU A 191 -16.18 -3.44 -5.04
N VAL A 192 -15.33 -3.53 -6.05
CA VAL A 192 -15.63 -4.21 -7.32
C VAL A 192 -15.74 -5.71 -7.07
N THR A 193 -14.71 -6.29 -6.45
CA THR A 193 -14.69 -7.71 -6.09
C THR A 193 -15.29 -7.86 -4.69
N PRO A 194 -16.39 -8.62 -4.53
CA PRO A 194 -16.97 -8.86 -3.21
C PRO A 194 -15.93 -9.45 -2.26
N ARG A 195 -15.84 -8.88 -1.05
CA ARG A 195 -14.88 -9.28 0.00
C ARG A 195 -13.40 -9.12 -0.39
N GLY A 196 -13.12 -8.40 -1.47
CA GLY A 196 -11.77 -8.19 -2.00
C GLY A 196 -10.97 -9.48 -2.22
N ARG A 197 -11.65 -10.53 -2.67
CA ARG A 197 -11.09 -11.88 -2.81
C ARG A 197 -9.75 -11.86 -3.53
N GLY A 198 -8.74 -12.53 -2.94
CA GLY A 198 -7.40 -12.61 -3.51
C GLY A 198 -6.55 -11.35 -3.34
N GLY A 199 -7.02 -10.33 -2.62
CA GLY A 199 -6.31 -9.05 -2.49
C GLY A 199 -6.69 -8.03 -3.57
N ASP A 200 -7.88 -8.15 -4.15
CA ASP A 200 -8.46 -7.13 -5.02
C ASP A 200 -9.28 -6.12 -4.20
N GLY A 201 -8.64 -5.03 -3.82
CA GLY A 201 -9.28 -3.90 -3.14
C GLY A 201 -9.86 -2.84 -4.06
N SER A 202 -10.07 -3.12 -5.35
CA SER A 202 -10.53 -2.12 -6.33
C SER A 202 -11.85 -1.47 -5.93
N LEU A 203 -11.90 -0.14 -6.02
CA LEU A 203 -13.03 0.69 -5.57
C LEU A 203 -13.81 1.21 -6.77
N GLN A 204 -15.13 1.00 -6.76
CA GLN A 204 -16.04 1.61 -7.71
C GLN A 204 -16.67 2.87 -7.10
N LEU A 205 -16.53 3.99 -7.80
CA LEU A 205 -17.22 5.24 -7.55
C LEU A 205 -18.46 5.30 -8.46
N HIS A 206 -19.64 5.46 -7.87
CA HIS A 206 -20.88 5.57 -8.63
C HIS A 206 -21.21 7.05 -8.93
N ASN A 207 -21.41 7.38 -10.21
CA ASN A 207 -21.74 8.73 -10.67
C ASN A 207 -20.85 9.83 -10.02
N PRO A 208 -19.52 9.83 -10.28
CA PRO A 208 -18.58 10.77 -9.69
C PRO A 208 -18.78 12.18 -10.24
N LEU A 209 -18.51 13.17 -9.40
CA LEU A 209 -18.53 14.60 -9.73
C LEU A 209 -17.12 15.17 -9.84
N SER A 210 -16.87 16.02 -10.84
CA SER A 210 -15.53 16.55 -11.14
C SER A 210 -14.93 17.34 -9.98
N LEU A 211 -15.74 18.18 -9.35
CA LEU A 211 -15.31 19.04 -8.24
C LEU A 211 -15.10 18.27 -6.94
N GLU A 212 -15.81 17.18 -6.69
CA GLU A 212 -15.76 16.48 -5.40
C GLU A 212 -14.80 15.29 -5.40
N HIS A 213 -14.75 14.56 -6.52
CA HIS A 213 -14.09 13.24 -6.60
C HIS A 213 -12.76 13.29 -7.36
N THR A 214 -12.31 14.47 -7.80
CA THR A 214 -10.95 14.67 -8.32
C THR A 214 -9.97 14.81 -7.15
N GLY A 215 -8.94 13.98 -7.11
CA GLY A 215 -7.95 13.97 -6.02
C GLY A 215 -7.03 12.75 -6.07
N THR A 216 -6.31 12.51 -4.97
CA THR A 216 -5.44 11.34 -4.83
C THR A 216 -6.11 10.31 -3.94
N TYR A 217 -6.32 9.12 -4.48
CA TYR A 217 -6.85 7.97 -3.76
C TYR A 217 -5.70 7.04 -3.37
N THR A 218 -5.59 6.73 -2.08
CA THR A 218 -4.58 5.84 -1.54
C THR A 218 -5.24 4.56 -1.08
N CYS A 219 -4.85 3.44 -1.67
CA CYS A 219 -5.24 2.10 -1.26
C CYS A 219 -4.11 1.47 -0.46
N ILE A 220 -4.41 0.89 0.69
CA ILE A 220 -3.47 0.11 1.49
C ILE A 220 -4.12 -1.23 1.83
N LEU A 221 -3.52 -2.31 1.35
CA LEU A 221 -3.82 -3.69 1.72
C LEU A 221 -2.71 -4.19 2.66
N SER A 222 -3.06 -4.53 3.89
CA SER A 222 -2.11 -4.99 4.91
C SER A 222 -2.48 -6.39 5.39
N ALA A 223 -1.51 -7.30 5.44
CA ALA A 223 -1.64 -8.62 6.05
C ALA A 223 -0.35 -8.99 6.81
N HIS A 224 -0.28 -10.20 7.37
CA HIS A 224 0.91 -10.63 8.09
C HIS A 224 2.16 -10.56 7.21
N GLN A 225 3.16 -9.78 7.64
CA GLN A 225 4.44 -9.56 6.93
C GLN A 225 4.31 -9.01 5.50
N THR A 226 3.12 -8.59 5.06
CA THR A 226 2.92 -8.07 3.70
C THR A 226 2.14 -6.77 3.68
N LYS A 227 2.57 -5.84 2.84
CA LYS A 227 1.87 -4.57 2.59
C LYS A 227 1.85 -4.28 1.09
N HIS A 228 0.70 -3.87 0.57
CA HIS A 228 0.55 -3.37 -0.78
C HIS A 228 -0.10 -1.98 -0.74
N GLU A 229 0.55 -1.02 -1.39
CA GLU A 229 0.14 0.38 -1.38
C GLU A 229 0.07 0.94 -2.79
N VAL A 230 -1.02 1.63 -3.10
CA VAL A 230 -1.23 2.26 -4.41
C VAL A 230 -1.70 3.68 -4.23
N HIS A 231 -1.00 4.64 -4.83
CA HIS A 231 -1.44 6.03 -4.93
C HIS A 231 -1.96 6.28 -6.34
N THR A 232 -3.23 6.65 -6.44
CA THR A 232 -3.89 6.90 -7.72
C THR A 232 -4.36 8.35 -7.78
N ARG A 233 -3.75 9.14 -8.66
CA ARG A 233 -4.28 10.46 -9.01
C ARG A 233 -5.45 10.26 -9.97
N VAL A 234 -6.64 10.69 -9.56
CA VAL A 234 -7.86 10.59 -10.35
C VAL A 234 -8.28 12.00 -10.77
N ASN A 235 -8.42 12.18 -12.08
CA ASN A 235 -8.93 13.41 -12.68
C ASN A 235 -10.29 13.12 -13.32
N ILE A 236 -11.37 13.64 -12.75
CA ILE A 236 -12.72 13.51 -13.29
C ILE A 236 -13.03 14.74 -14.14
N THR A 237 -13.34 14.51 -15.42
CA THR A 237 -13.62 15.57 -16.40
C THR A 237 -15.12 15.71 -16.64
N GLN A 238 -15.59 16.94 -16.82
CA GLN A 238 -16.98 17.20 -17.19
C GLN A 238 -17.29 16.58 -18.55
N SER A 239 -18.45 15.95 -18.70
CA SER A 239 -18.93 15.50 -20.00
C SER A 239 -19.13 16.73 -20.90
N LYS A 240 -18.53 16.75 -22.09
CA LYS A 240 -18.89 17.75 -23.09
C LYS A 240 -20.33 17.48 -23.53
N HIS A 241 -21.24 18.38 -23.18
CA HIS A 241 -22.56 18.39 -23.79
C HIS A 241 -22.47 19.11 -25.14
N GLU A 242 -22.87 18.41 -26.22
CA GLU A 242 -23.03 19.05 -27.51
C GLU A 242 -24.40 19.75 -27.54
N VAL A 243 -24.39 21.08 -27.59
CA VAL A 243 -25.62 21.88 -27.66
C VAL A 243 -26.02 21.97 -29.13
N HIS A 244 -27.07 21.26 -29.51
CA HIS A 244 -27.68 21.39 -30.83
C HIS A 244 -28.82 22.41 -30.77
N THR A 245 -28.60 23.58 -31.35
CA THR A 245 -29.61 24.63 -31.50
C THR A 245 -30.22 24.55 -32.89
N ARG A 246 -31.52 24.29 -32.98
CA ARG A 246 -32.27 24.28 -34.25
C ARG A 246 -33.13 25.54 -34.30
N VAL A 247 -32.89 26.39 -35.30
CA VAL A 247 -33.67 27.62 -35.53
C VAL A 247 -34.58 27.39 -36.72
N ASN A 248 -35.89 27.49 -36.49
CA ASN A 248 -36.89 27.45 -37.55
C ASN A 248 -37.41 28.88 -37.79
N ILE A 249 -37.21 29.38 -39.00
CA ILE A 249 -37.73 30.69 -39.45
C ILE A 249 -38.90 30.43 -40.38
N THR A 250 -40.08 30.92 -40.02
CA THR A 250 -41.28 30.88 -40.85
C THR A 250 -41.67 32.30 -41.23
N GLN A 251 -41.74 32.58 -42.52
CA GLN A 251 -42.09 33.90 -43.04
C GLN A 251 -43.47 33.85 -43.70
N SER A 252 -44.40 34.64 -43.18
CA SER A 252 -45.67 34.94 -43.83
C SER A 252 -45.58 36.29 -44.54
N LYS A 253 -46.56 36.62 -45.40
CA LYS A 253 -46.55 37.82 -46.25
C LYS A 253 -46.34 39.15 -45.49
N HIS A 254 -46.63 39.20 -44.19
CA HIS A 254 -46.50 40.42 -43.36
C HIS A 254 -45.78 40.21 -42.03
N GLU A 255 -45.32 39.01 -41.68
CA GLU A 255 -44.71 38.75 -40.37
C GLU A 255 -43.70 37.59 -40.41
N VAL A 256 -42.58 37.76 -39.69
CA VAL A 256 -41.53 36.75 -39.53
C VAL A 256 -41.61 36.18 -38.12
N HIS A 257 -41.85 34.87 -38.02
CA HIS A 257 -41.77 34.15 -36.75
C HIS A 257 -40.50 33.30 -36.70
N THR A 258 -39.72 33.49 -35.63
CA THR A 258 -38.52 32.71 -35.33
C THR A 258 -38.79 31.83 -34.12
N ARG A 259 -38.67 30.51 -34.28
CA ARG A 259 -38.76 29.55 -33.18
C ARG A 259 -37.40 28.88 -32.97
N VAL A 260 -36.86 29.01 -31.77
CA VAL A 260 -35.59 28.39 -31.37
C VAL A 260 -35.87 27.18 -30.51
N ASN A 261 -35.40 26.00 -30.94
CA ASN A 261 -35.45 24.78 -30.15
C ASN A 261 -34.02 24.38 -29.76
N ILE A 262 -33.77 24.23 -28.46
CA ILE A 262 -32.46 23.83 -27.92
C ILE A 262 -32.55 22.36 -27.50
N THR A 263 -31.65 21.52 -27.99
CA THR A 263 -31.54 20.11 -27.64
C THR A 263 -30.15 19.81 -27.11
N LEU A 264 -30.07 19.23 -25.91
CA LEU A 264 -28.82 18.75 -25.32
C LEU A 264 -28.63 17.28 -25.69
N LYS A 265 -27.51 16.95 -26.33
CA LYS A 265 -27.10 15.56 -26.54
C LYS A 265 -25.87 15.24 -25.69
N PRO A 266 -25.76 14.00 -25.16
CA PRO A 266 -24.49 13.51 -24.63
C PRO A 266 -23.46 13.56 -25.76
N GLY A 267 -22.33 14.23 -25.57
CA GLY A 267 -21.25 14.24 -26.57
C GLY A 267 -20.61 12.86 -26.65
N GLU A 268 -20.45 12.34 -27.87
CA GLU A 268 -19.63 11.15 -28.10
C GLU A 268 -18.16 11.48 -27.78
N SER A 269 -17.52 10.63 -26.99
CA SER A 269 -16.08 10.73 -26.71
C SER A 269 -15.31 10.10 -27.88
N MET A 270 -14.33 10.85 -28.39
CA MET A 270 -13.42 10.43 -29.47
C MET A 270 -12.13 9.89 -28.87
#